data_AF-A0A1V4MA78-F1
#
_entry.id   AF-A0A1V4MA78-F1
#
_cell.length_a   1.000
_cell.length_b   1.000
_cell.length_c   1.000
_cell.angle_alpha   90.00
_cell.angle_beta   90.00
_cell.angle_gamma   90.00
#
_symmetry.space_group_name_H-M   'P 1'
#
loop_
_entity.id
_entity.type
_entity.pdbx_description
1 polymer ?
#
loop_
_entity_poly.entity_id
_entity_poly.type
_entity_poly.pdbx_seq_one_letter_code
_entity_poly.pdbx_strand_id
1 'polypeptide(L)'
;MKEEILKRKIPAGAAFLLNIISACYIIIFAFLQDGTPFQPVLGPLIPAALLLNIYLVYINYHRDTSIGLKKWGTAYLIISIAVMILLPAAGFAASSVYEHNMTIAIMLAAVYAPFLAILLIGAAHSALTWQAAPAGTVNIAKSGKNNQAKPASAGKRKTLTVVLTVFLLLGFFPAYILLSRYPGLLQVAVSPCALFLAFVSPALAILVLKSYGSINRPFSLAATTVGLILMIVFMLPLFAIPSTLQDIETDFKTTFGDNWQEKIDPKTVSRLRTTRFSLPGYFLGYFPGNYEYRKDILYYEDSDGTDEGLKLYYDLFKPLPGAQNLPGEGSTIIRIHGGAWVVGDKGTSNMLQMNKHLASLGYTVFDIQYGLTDSVDFPQLTVLYNIVDRAAGILPNRSVNLSIGTPDHLKGPFTLDDMMNHLGIFTDYLVENADELGASTGSVFISGGSAGGHLSTALALAISSGEYEDLFNPKIQVKGYIPYYPANRATLFLKMIGGADEWINVENLIRPDSPPCLIFQGTNDGLVTMETARYFKESYAKANNDCCVVIYMPYAAHAADYLFGGYYNQIFLYYMERFMDLHR
;
A
#
# COMPACT_ATOMS: atom_id res chain seq x y z
N MET A 1 9.83 7.99 -47.89
CA MET A 1 8.56 7.22 -47.80
C MET A 1 8.73 5.83 -47.17
N LYS A 2 9.54 4.91 -47.72
CA LYS A 2 9.75 3.56 -47.12
C LYS A 2 10.31 3.60 -45.68
N GLU A 3 11.28 4.47 -45.41
CA GLU A 3 11.91 4.61 -44.08
C GLU A 3 10.95 5.20 -43.03
N GLU A 4 10.13 6.19 -43.39
CA GLU A 4 9.12 6.76 -42.49
C GLU A 4 7.99 5.78 -42.15
N ILE A 5 7.59 4.94 -43.11
CA ILE A 5 6.62 3.87 -42.90
C ILE A 5 7.20 2.84 -41.92
N LEU A 6 8.46 2.46 -42.10
CA LEU A 6 9.15 1.50 -41.23
C LEU A 6 9.29 2.04 -39.79
N LYS A 7 9.64 3.32 -39.64
CA LYS A 7 9.71 4.04 -38.35
C LYS A 7 8.38 4.16 -37.62
N ARG A 8 7.23 3.80 -38.22
CA ARG A 8 5.91 3.76 -37.55
C ARG A 8 5.43 2.33 -37.35
N LYS A 9 5.61 1.48 -38.36
CA LYS A 9 5.13 0.10 -38.33
C LYS A 9 5.88 -0.73 -37.27
N ILE A 10 7.21 -0.66 -37.19
CA ILE A 10 7.98 -1.43 -36.20
C ILE A 10 7.48 -1.19 -34.75
N PRO A 11 7.43 0.06 -34.23
CA PRO A 11 6.95 0.28 -32.86
C PRO A 11 5.47 -0.09 -32.70
N ALA A 12 4.65 0.02 -33.75
CA ALA A 12 3.25 -0.40 -33.71
C ALA A 12 3.09 -1.93 -33.60
N GLY A 13 3.89 -2.69 -34.33
CA GLY A 13 3.92 -4.16 -34.23
C GLY A 13 4.40 -4.62 -32.86
N ALA A 14 5.48 -4.00 -32.35
CA ALA A 14 5.98 -4.28 -31.00
C ALA A 14 4.95 -3.97 -29.91
N ALA A 15 4.28 -2.81 -29.99
CA ALA A 15 3.23 -2.44 -29.03
C ALA A 15 2.06 -3.42 -29.07
N PHE A 16 1.62 -3.81 -30.27
CA PHE A 16 0.55 -4.80 -30.40
C PHE A 16 0.90 -6.10 -29.67
N LEU A 17 2.09 -6.65 -29.93
CA LEU A 17 2.56 -7.88 -29.27
C LEU A 17 2.67 -7.71 -27.75
N LEU A 18 3.28 -6.61 -27.27
CA LEU A 18 3.44 -6.37 -25.84
C LEU A 18 2.09 -6.24 -25.12
N ASN A 19 1.10 -5.56 -25.72
CA ASN A 19 -0.24 -5.46 -25.14
C ASN A 19 -0.92 -6.83 -25.07
N ILE A 20 -0.86 -7.64 -26.14
CA ILE A 20 -1.49 -8.97 -26.16
C ILE A 20 -0.82 -9.91 -25.16
N ILE A 21 0.52 -9.94 -25.12
CA ILE A 21 1.26 -10.75 -24.15
C ILE A 21 0.93 -10.32 -22.73
N SER A 22 0.91 -9.01 -22.45
CA SER A 22 0.56 -8.46 -21.13
C SER A 22 -0.88 -8.79 -20.74
N ALA A 23 -1.83 -8.66 -21.67
CA ALA A 23 -3.24 -8.99 -21.44
C ALA A 23 -3.43 -10.47 -21.09
N CYS A 24 -2.82 -11.37 -21.87
CA CYS A 24 -2.82 -12.80 -21.55
C CYS A 24 -2.16 -13.07 -20.19
N TYR A 25 -1.05 -12.39 -19.90
CA TYR A 25 -0.34 -12.58 -18.65
C TYR A 25 -1.13 -12.14 -17.42
N ILE A 26 -1.89 -11.06 -17.52
CA ILE A 26 -2.79 -10.59 -16.46
C ILE A 26 -3.91 -11.60 -16.19
N ILE A 27 -4.45 -12.21 -17.26
CA ILE A 27 -5.46 -13.26 -17.12
C ILE A 27 -4.85 -14.44 -16.37
N ILE A 28 -3.64 -14.89 -16.75
CA ILE A 28 -2.94 -15.96 -16.04
C ILE A 28 -2.68 -15.57 -14.57
N PHE A 29 -2.24 -14.34 -14.32
CA PHE A 29 -1.97 -13.81 -12.98
C PHE A 29 -3.22 -13.81 -12.11
N ALA A 30 -4.40 -13.50 -12.67
CA ALA A 30 -5.66 -13.59 -11.92
C ALA A 30 -5.90 -14.99 -11.34
N PHE A 31 -5.55 -16.05 -12.08
CA PHE A 31 -5.74 -17.43 -11.62
C PHE A 31 -4.62 -17.93 -10.71
N LEU A 32 -3.37 -17.54 -10.96
CA LEU A 32 -2.21 -18.14 -10.30
C LEU A 32 -1.56 -17.27 -9.21
N GLN A 33 -1.79 -15.95 -9.20
CA GLN A 33 -1.24 -15.01 -8.21
C GLN A 33 0.28 -15.23 -8.01
N ASP A 34 0.76 -15.47 -6.79
CA ASP A 34 2.18 -15.74 -6.52
C ASP A 34 2.72 -17.04 -7.15
N GLY A 35 1.84 -17.96 -7.56
CA GLY A 35 2.20 -19.14 -8.35
C GLY A 35 2.41 -18.88 -9.84
N THR A 36 2.23 -17.63 -10.31
CA THR A 36 2.37 -17.29 -11.73
C THR A 36 3.83 -17.47 -12.18
N PRO A 37 4.10 -18.25 -13.24
CA PRO A 37 5.46 -18.45 -13.72
C PRO A 37 6.00 -17.21 -14.44
N PHE A 38 7.32 -17.13 -14.56
CA PHE A 38 8.05 -16.12 -15.35
C PHE A 38 7.78 -14.65 -14.98
N GLN A 39 7.37 -14.36 -13.73
CA GLN A 39 7.14 -12.98 -13.25
C GLN A 39 8.31 -12.01 -13.52
N PRO A 40 9.59 -12.37 -13.31
CA PRO A 40 10.70 -11.46 -13.58
C PRO A 40 10.85 -11.08 -15.05
N VAL A 41 10.34 -11.90 -15.98
CA VAL A 41 10.46 -11.69 -17.42
C VAL A 41 9.21 -11.03 -18.00
N LEU A 42 8.02 -11.51 -17.63
CA LEU A 42 6.75 -11.06 -18.20
C LEU A 42 6.18 -9.84 -17.47
N GLY A 43 6.47 -9.66 -16.18
CA GLY A 43 6.05 -8.48 -15.41
C GLY A 43 6.53 -7.16 -16.01
N PRO A 44 7.82 -7.00 -16.36
CA PRO A 44 8.34 -5.79 -17.02
C PRO A 44 7.75 -5.48 -18.40
N LEU A 45 7.09 -6.45 -19.06
CA LEU A 45 6.45 -6.21 -20.36
C LEU A 45 5.21 -5.32 -20.24
N ILE A 46 4.54 -5.33 -19.07
CA ILE A 46 3.37 -4.50 -18.78
C ILE A 46 3.71 -3.00 -18.86
N PRO A 47 4.66 -2.46 -18.06
CA PRO A 47 5.03 -1.04 -18.16
C PRO A 47 5.64 -0.71 -19.53
N ALA A 48 6.34 -1.64 -20.18
CA ALA A 48 6.84 -1.44 -21.54
C ALA A 48 5.69 -1.26 -22.56
N ALA A 49 4.61 -2.05 -22.46
CA ALA A 49 3.43 -1.90 -23.30
C ALA A 49 2.77 -0.52 -23.12
N LEU A 50 2.60 -0.08 -21.87
CA LEU A 50 2.01 1.22 -21.53
C LEU A 50 2.84 2.38 -22.10
N LEU A 51 4.16 2.38 -21.88
CA LEU A 51 5.06 3.42 -22.42
C LEU A 51 5.07 3.43 -23.95
N LEU A 52 5.08 2.25 -24.56
CA LEU A 52 5.12 2.16 -26.01
C LEU A 52 3.80 2.65 -26.64
N ASN A 53 2.65 2.39 -26.02
CA ASN A 53 1.38 2.97 -26.45
C ASN A 53 1.38 4.51 -26.34
N ILE A 54 1.89 5.07 -25.24
CA ILE A 54 2.05 6.52 -25.04
C ILE A 54 2.95 7.10 -26.17
N TYR A 55 4.07 6.45 -26.45
CA TYR A 55 4.96 6.82 -27.56
C TYR A 55 4.28 6.73 -28.93
N LEU A 56 3.44 5.71 -29.17
CA LEU A 56 2.67 5.60 -30.42
C LEU A 56 1.74 6.80 -30.62
N VAL A 57 1.10 7.28 -29.56
CA VAL A 57 0.25 8.48 -29.65
C VAL A 57 1.09 9.72 -30.02
N TYR A 58 2.29 9.84 -29.45
CA TYR A 58 3.23 10.93 -29.79
C TYR A 58 3.63 10.90 -31.27
N ILE A 59 4.10 9.76 -31.79
CA ILE A 59 4.53 9.70 -33.20
C ILE A 59 3.36 9.89 -34.18
N ASN A 60 2.16 9.41 -33.82
CA ASN A 60 0.96 9.58 -34.65
C ASN A 60 0.53 11.04 -34.73
N TYR A 61 0.76 11.82 -33.67
CA TYR A 61 0.47 13.24 -33.65
C TYR A 61 1.41 14.04 -34.57
N HIS A 62 2.72 13.75 -34.52
CA HIS A 62 3.74 14.46 -35.28
C HIS A 62 3.86 14.06 -36.75
N ARG A 63 3.16 13.01 -37.18
CA ARG A 63 3.18 12.52 -38.58
C ARG A 63 1.85 12.72 -39.29
N ASP A 64 1.89 12.55 -40.61
CA ASP A 64 0.75 12.66 -41.51
C ASP A 64 -0.18 11.44 -41.41
N THR A 65 -0.97 11.40 -40.33
CA THR A 65 -1.95 10.36 -40.02
C THR A 65 -3.37 10.91 -40.01
N SER A 66 -4.35 10.01 -40.18
CA SER A 66 -5.77 10.38 -40.23
C SER A 66 -6.25 11.05 -38.94
N ILE A 67 -7.21 11.98 -39.08
CA ILE A 67 -7.85 12.66 -37.93
C ILE A 67 -8.48 11.63 -36.97
N GLY A 68 -9.04 10.55 -37.52
CA GLY A 68 -9.60 9.44 -36.73
C GLY A 68 -8.56 8.81 -35.81
N LEU A 69 -7.39 8.44 -36.33
CA LEU A 69 -6.31 7.85 -35.52
C LEU A 69 -5.80 8.82 -34.44
N LYS A 70 -5.69 10.11 -34.78
CA LYS A 70 -5.29 11.14 -33.81
C LYS A 70 -6.30 11.28 -32.66
N LYS A 71 -7.61 11.20 -32.94
CA LYS A 71 -8.67 11.21 -31.91
C LYS A 71 -8.63 9.97 -31.03
N TRP A 72 -8.47 8.78 -31.64
CA TRP A 72 -8.30 7.52 -30.91
C TRP A 72 -7.12 7.56 -29.93
N GLY A 73 -5.96 8.05 -30.38
CA GLY A 73 -4.81 8.19 -29.49
C GLY A 73 -5.06 9.17 -28.33
N THR A 74 -5.85 10.23 -28.53
CA THR A 74 -6.25 11.11 -27.42
C THR A 74 -7.16 10.39 -26.42
N ALA A 75 -8.16 9.63 -26.91
CA ALA A 75 -9.04 8.86 -26.05
C ALA A 75 -8.25 7.84 -25.23
N TYR A 76 -7.29 7.14 -25.84
CA TYR A 76 -6.38 6.24 -25.13
C TYR A 76 -5.67 6.93 -23.97
N LEU A 77 -5.04 8.09 -24.19
CA LEU A 77 -4.33 8.81 -23.11
C LEU A 77 -5.26 9.22 -21.96
N ILE A 78 -6.47 9.70 -22.27
CA ILE A 78 -7.45 10.11 -21.26
C ILE A 78 -7.90 8.91 -20.42
N ILE A 79 -8.24 7.80 -21.08
CA ILE A 79 -8.67 6.56 -20.41
C ILE A 79 -7.52 6.02 -19.56
N SER A 80 -6.29 5.96 -20.08
CA SER A 80 -5.12 5.48 -19.34
C SER A 80 -4.83 6.34 -18.12
N ILE A 81 -4.92 7.68 -18.21
CA ILE A 81 -4.76 8.56 -17.04
C ILE A 81 -5.85 8.28 -16.00
N ALA A 82 -7.11 8.20 -16.42
CA ALA A 82 -8.21 7.91 -15.50
C ALA A 82 -8.03 6.57 -14.79
N VAL A 83 -7.66 5.52 -15.53
CA VAL A 83 -7.40 4.19 -14.96
C VAL A 83 -6.22 4.22 -13.99
N MET A 84 -5.09 4.85 -14.34
CA MET A 84 -3.93 4.93 -13.43
C MET A 84 -4.23 5.70 -12.13
N ILE A 85 -5.13 6.69 -12.16
CA ILE A 85 -5.55 7.42 -10.96
C ILE A 85 -6.54 6.60 -10.10
N LEU A 86 -7.45 5.85 -10.74
CA LEU A 86 -8.52 5.14 -10.04
C LEU A 86 -8.11 3.77 -9.48
N LEU A 87 -7.12 3.10 -10.08
CA LEU A 87 -6.71 1.75 -9.66
C LEU A 87 -6.23 1.65 -8.21
N PRO A 88 -5.39 2.56 -7.68
CA PRO A 88 -4.99 2.50 -6.29
C PRO A 88 -6.18 2.62 -5.34
N ALA A 89 -7.13 3.51 -5.65
CA ALA A 89 -8.34 3.69 -4.86
C ALA A 89 -9.24 2.43 -4.89
N ALA A 90 -9.36 1.78 -6.05
CA ALA A 90 -10.08 0.52 -6.19
C ALA A 90 -9.40 -0.63 -5.40
N GLY A 91 -8.07 -0.69 -5.41
CA GLY A 91 -7.31 -1.65 -4.60
C GLY A 91 -7.47 -1.42 -3.09
N PHE A 92 -7.46 -0.17 -2.65
CA PHE A 92 -7.74 0.20 -1.26
C PHE A 92 -9.17 -0.18 -0.85
N ALA A 93 -10.16 0.13 -1.70
CA ALA A 93 -11.56 -0.23 -1.46
C ALA A 93 -11.73 -1.76 -1.34
N ALA A 94 -11.12 -2.55 -2.23
CA ALA A 94 -11.13 -4.01 -2.12
C ALA A 94 -10.49 -4.50 -0.81
N SER A 95 -9.39 -3.87 -0.39
CA SER A 95 -8.66 -4.25 0.83
C SER A 95 -9.45 -3.97 2.11
N SER A 96 -10.38 -3.01 2.05
CA SER A 96 -11.19 -2.50 3.18
C SER A 96 -12.52 -3.24 3.40
N VAL A 97 -12.75 -4.35 2.70
CA VAL A 97 -13.98 -5.15 2.82
C VAL A 97 -13.72 -6.47 3.55
N TYR A 98 -14.61 -6.85 4.47
CA TYR A 98 -14.49 -8.09 5.25
C TYR A 98 -14.95 -9.32 4.46
N GLU A 99 -15.92 -9.17 3.56
CA GLU A 99 -16.48 -10.29 2.81
C GLU A 99 -15.52 -10.72 1.69
N HIS A 100 -15.10 -11.99 1.72
CA HIS A 100 -14.20 -12.60 0.74
C HIS A 100 -14.70 -12.42 -0.71
N ASN A 101 -15.96 -12.79 -0.97
CA ASN A 101 -16.54 -12.71 -2.32
C ASN A 101 -16.68 -11.27 -2.82
N MET A 102 -16.99 -10.32 -1.93
CA MET A 102 -17.10 -8.91 -2.30
C MET A 102 -15.73 -8.33 -2.65
N THR A 103 -14.69 -8.69 -1.87
CA THR A 103 -13.30 -8.31 -2.18
C THR A 103 -12.92 -8.75 -3.59
N ILE A 104 -13.15 -10.02 -3.93
CA ILE A 104 -12.87 -10.57 -5.28
C ILE A 104 -13.67 -9.83 -6.36
N ALA A 105 -14.98 -9.59 -6.12
CA ALA A 105 -15.82 -8.90 -7.08
C ALA A 105 -15.33 -7.48 -7.38
N ILE A 106 -14.95 -6.71 -6.35
CA ILE A 106 -14.38 -5.35 -6.51
C ILE A 106 -13.07 -5.43 -7.28
N MET A 107 -12.16 -6.33 -6.90
CA MET A 107 -10.88 -6.48 -7.62
C MET A 107 -11.11 -6.82 -9.10
N LEU A 108 -11.97 -7.78 -9.42
CA LEU A 108 -12.24 -8.16 -10.81
C LEU A 108 -12.86 -7.00 -11.61
N ALA A 109 -13.85 -6.31 -11.05
CA ALA A 109 -14.61 -5.28 -11.75
C ALA A 109 -13.90 -3.91 -11.82
N ALA A 110 -13.22 -3.50 -10.75
CA ALA A 110 -12.66 -2.16 -10.61
C ALA A 110 -11.13 -2.11 -10.75
N VAL A 111 -10.44 -3.26 -10.68
CA VAL A 111 -8.97 -3.34 -10.87
C VAL A 111 -8.62 -4.09 -12.16
N TYR A 112 -8.96 -5.37 -12.25
CA TYR A 112 -8.55 -6.21 -13.38
C TYR A 112 -9.22 -5.80 -14.70
N ALA A 113 -10.55 -5.60 -14.72
CA ALA A 113 -11.25 -5.27 -15.95
C ALA A 113 -10.80 -3.92 -16.56
N PRO A 114 -10.66 -2.81 -15.80
CA PRO A 114 -10.15 -1.56 -16.35
C PRO A 114 -8.69 -1.65 -16.81
N PHE A 115 -7.84 -2.36 -16.07
CA PHE A 115 -6.43 -2.54 -16.46
C PHE A 115 -6.28 -3.41 -17.71
N LEU A 116 -7.08 -4.47 -17.85
CA LEU A 116 -7.15 -5.27 -19.07
C LEU A 116 -7.67 -4.43 -20.25
N ALA A 117 -8.69 -3.59 -20.03
CA ALA A 117 -9.27 -2.74 -21.05
C ALA A 117 -8.23 -1.77 -21.65
N ILE A 118 -7.38 -1.13 -20.84
CA ILE A 118 -6.35 -0.22 -21.38
C ILE A 118 -5.33 -0.95 -22.26
N LEU A 119 -5.00 -2.21 -21.97
CA LEU A 119 -4.11 -3.00 -22.82
C LEU A 119 -4.79 -3.42 -24.12
N LEU A 120 -6.06 -3.84 -24.08
CA LEU A 120 -6.81 -4.19 -25.28
C LEU A 120 -7.06 -2.97 -26.18
N ILE A 121 -7.39 -1.82 -25.59
CA ILE A 121 -7.50 -0.54 -26.32
C ILE A 121 -6.13 -0.15 -26.89
N GLY A 122 -5.05 -0.35 -26.13
CA GLY A 122 -3.67 -0.15 -26.60
C GLY A 122 -3.31 -1.03 -27.80
N ALA A 123 -3.67 -2.31 -27.77
CA ALA A 123 -3.51 -3.24 -28.88
C ALA A 123 -4.30 -2.78 -30.11
N ALA A 124 -5.56 -2.39 -29.94
CA ALA A 124 -6.38 -1.85 -31.02
C ALA A 124 -5.77 -0.58 -31.63
N HIS A 125 -5.33 0.37 -30.79
CA HIS A 125 -4.64 1.58 -31.25
C HIS A 125 -3.35 1.27 -32.01
N SER A 126 -2.60 0.26 -31.56
CA SER A 126 -1.38 -0.22 -32.22
C SER A 126 -1.67 -0.84 -33.59
N ALA A 127 -2.71 -1.67 -33.70
CA ALA A 127 -3.15 -2.26 -34.96
C ALA A 127 -3.61 -1.19 -35.97
N LEU A 128 -4.39 -0.20 -35.51
CA LEU A 128 -4.80 0.92 -36.35
C LEU A 128 -3.60 1.76 -36.82
N THR A 129 -2.59 1.93 -35.96
CA THR A 129 -1.34 2.63 -36.31
C THR A 129 -0.53 1.89 -37.37
N TRP A 130 -0.50 0.55 -37.29
CA TRP A 130 0.13 -0.30 -38.29
C TRP A 130 -0.55 -0.22 -39.66
N GLN A 131 -1.88 -0.25 -39.67
CA GLN A 131 -2.71 -0.24 -40.88
C GLN A 131 -2.83 1.14 -41.54
N ALA A 132 -2.59 2.22 -40.79
CA ALA A 132 -2.72 3.57 -41.30
C ALA A 132 -1.90 3.77 -42.59
N ALA A 133 -2.48 4.41 -43.60
CA ALA A 133 -1.74 4.90 -44.76
C ALA A 133 -1.29 6.36 -44.52
N PRO A 134 -0.28 6.89 -45.23
CA PRO A 134 0.00 8.33 -45.26
C PRO A 134 -1.26 9.10 -45.68
N ALA A 135 -1.54 10.28 -45.11
CA ALA A 135 -2.82 10.95 -45.33
C ALA A 135 -3.09 11.30 -46.82
N GLY A 136 -2.04 11.33 -47.66
CA GLY A 136 -2.12 11.55 -49.10
C GLY A 136 -2.45 10.34 -50.00
N THR A 137 -2.67 9.13 -49.47
CA THR A 137 -2.94 7.93 -50.32
C THR A 137 -4.40 7.48 -50.35
N VAL A 138 -5.33 8.17 -49.69
CA VAL A 138 -6.77 7.89 -49.83
C VAL A 138 -7.33 8.75 -50.95
N ASN A 139 -7.50 8.12 -52.11
CA ASN A 139 -8.11 8.73 -53.28
C ASN A 139 -9.53 9.26 -53.00
N ILE A 140 -9.77 10.41 -53.63
CA ILE A 140 -11.01 11.17 -53.76
C ILE A 140 -12.11 10.27 -54.33
N ALA A 141 -12.95 9.65 -53.49
CA ALA A 141 -14.22 9.06 -53.92
C ALA A 141 -15.15 8.78 -52.73
N LYS A 142 -15.61 9.85 -52.06
CA LYS A 142 -16.90 9.96 -51.32
C LYS A 142 -16.91 11.29 -50.55
N SER A 143 -16.83 12.39 -51.29
CA SER A 143 -17.21 13.72 -50.77
C SER A 143 -18.72 13.89 -50.95
N GLY A 144 -19.49 13.31 -50.02
CA GLY A 144 -20.91 13.56 -49.87
C GLY A 144 -21.19 14.08 -48.46
N LYS A 145 -21.40 15.40 -48.37
CA LYS A 145 -21.79 16.19 -47.18
C LYS A 145 -20.72 16.37 -46.10
N ASN A 146 -20.06 17.54 -46.20
CA ASN A 146 -19.40 18.26 -45.12
C ASN A 146 -20.26 18.30 -43.85
N ASN A 147 -19.95 17.45 -42.87
CA ASN A 147 -20.07 17.85 -41.47
C ASN A 147 -18.69 18.32 -41.02
N GLN A 148 -18.33 19.56 -41.41
CA GLN A 148 -17.25 20.27 -40.75
C GLN A 148 -17.71 20.51 -39.30
N ALA A 149 -17.27 19.65 -38.39
CA ALA A 149 -17.32 19.97 -36.98
C ALA A 149 -16.59 21.31 -36.81
N LYS A 150 -17.31 22.35 -36.36
CA LYS A 150 -16.72 23.67 -36.10
C LYS A 150 -15.44 23.47 -35.27
N PRO A 151 -14.27 23.92 -35.74
CA PRO A 151 -13.07 23.87 -34.92
C PRO A 151 -13.37 24.59 -33.61
N ALA A 152 -13.01 23.98 -32.49
CA ALA A 152 -13.14 24.66 -31.20
C ALA A 152 -12.50 26.04 -31.34
N SER A 153 -13.26 27.10 -30.98
CA SER A 153 -12.77 28.48 -31.06
C SER A 153 -11.38 28.57 -30.44
N ALA A 154 -10.44 29.27 -31.08
CA ALA A 154 -9.03 29.33 -30.66
C ALA A 154 -8.84 29.60 -29.15
N GLY A 155 -9.76 30.35 -28.52
CA GLY A 155 -9.82 30.55 -27.07
C GLY A 155 -9.96 29.26 -26.25
N LYS A 156 -10.92 28.38 -26.58
CA LYS A 156 -11.16 27.10 -25.88
C LYS A 156 -9.93 26.18 -25.91
N ARG A 157 -9.20 26.18 -27.03
CA ARG A 157 -7.97 25.39 -27.19
C ARG A 157 -6.85 25.90 -26.29
N LYS A 158 -6.67 27.22 -26.23
CA LYS A 158 -5.70 27.87 -25.33
C LYS A 158 -6.04 27.59 -23.86
N THR A 159 -7.29 27.74 -23.46
CA THR A 159 -7.73 27.43 -22.08
C THR A 159 -7.42 25.98 -21.72
N LEU A 160 -7.74 25.02 -22.60
CA LEU A 160 -7.44 23.61 -22.36
C LEU A 160 -5.93 23.36 -22.21
N THR A 161 -5.09 23.98 -23.05
CA THR A 161 -3.63 23.85 -22.92
C THR A 161 -3.15 24.37 -21.58
N VAL A 162 -3.60 25.56 -21.16
CA VAL A 162 -3.22 26.14 -19.86
C VAL A 162 -3.62 25.19 -18.73
N VAL A 163 -4.85 24.68 -18.74
CA VAL A 163 -5.33 23.74 -17.72
C VAL A 163 -4.47 22.47 -17.66
N LEU A 164 -4.21 21.83 -18.80
CA LEU A 164 -3.38 20.62 -18.84
C LEU A 164 -1.93 20.88 -18.43
N THR A 165 -1.37 22.04 -18.78
CA THR A 165 -0.02 22.44 -18.35
C THR A 165 0.03 22.67 -16.86
N VAL A 166 -1.00 23.30 -16.27
CA VAL A 166 -1.12 23.44 -14.80
C VAL A 166 -1.14 22.05 -14.16
N PHE A 167 -1.98 21.11 -14.63
CA PHE A 167 -2.00 19.75 -14.08
C PHE A 167 -0.65 19.02 -14.21
N LEU A 168 0.09 19.23 -15.31
CA LEU A 168 1.42 18.64 -15.48
C LEU A 168 2.41 19.23 -14.45
N LEU A 169 2.38 20.54 -14.26
CA LEU A 169 3.24 21.23 -13.29
C LEU A 169 2.85 20.91 -11.85
N LEU A 170 1.57 20.68 -11.56
CA LEU A 170 1.11 20.20 -10.25
C LEU A 170 1.75 18.86 -9.87
N GLY A 171 2.22 18.07 -10.85
CA GLY A 171 2.99 16.84 -10.60
C GLY A 171 4.30 17.05 -9.83
N PHE A 172 4.87 18.26 -9.83
CA PHE A 172 6.05 18.56 -9.00
C PHE A 172 5.76 18.51 -7.50
N PHE A 173 4.51 18.72 -7.07
CA PHE A 173 4.16 18.64 -5.66
C PHE A 173 4.20 17.21 -5.10
N PRO A 174 3.55 16.19 -5.69
CA PRO A 174 3.75 14.80 -5.30
C PRO A 174 5.20 14.33 -5.53
N ALA A 175 5.91 14.85 -6.52
CA ALA A 175 7.35 14.57 -6.67
C ALA A 175 8.17 15.10 -5.47
N TYR A 176 7.87 16.31 -4.99
CA TYR A 176 8.48 16.88 -3.78
C TYR A 176 8.14 16.04 -2.53
N ILE A 177 6.87 15.62 -2.39
CA ILE A 177 6.46 14.73 -1.28
C ILE A 177 7.25 13.42 -1.32
N LEU A 178 7.41 12.80 -2.50
CA LEU A 178 8.16 11.55 -2.64
C LEU A 178 9.65 11.71 -2.30
N LEU A 179 10.25 12.86 -2.65
CA LEU A 179 11.69 13.12 -2.52
C LEU A 179 12.10 13.72 -1.16
N SER A 180 11.15 14.05 -0.29
CA SER A 180 11.41 14.73 0.99
C SER A 180 10.67 14.06 2.15
N ARG A 181 11.04 14.42 3.38
CA ARG A 181 10.28 14.08 4.60
C ARG A 181 9.13 15.07 4.78
N TYR A 182 8.17 15.04 3.86
CA TYR A 182 7.02 15.94 3.91
C TYR A 182 6.15 15.61 5.15
N PRO A 183 5.87 16.56 6.06
CA PRO A 183 5.18 16.27 7.31
C PRO A 183 3.66 16.13 7.16
N GLY A 184 3.10 16.47 6.00
CA GLY A 184 1.66 16.42 5.78
C GLY A 184 1.17 15.02 5.38
N LEU A 185 -0.13 14.79 5.52
CA LEU A 185 -0.75 13.47 5.37
C LEU A 185 -0.91 13.00 3.92
N LEU A 186 -0.77 13.90 2.94
CA LEU A 186 -0.73 13.50 1.53
C LEU A 186 0.40 12.50 1.23
N GLN A 187 1.43 12.44 2.08
CA GLN A 187 2.52 11.46 1.96
C GLN A 187 2.03 10.01 1.94
N VAL A 188 0.96 9.69 2.69
CA VAL A 188 0.37 8.36 2.80
C VAL A 188 -0.15 7.86 1.46
N ALA A 189 -0.65 8.76 0.61
CA ALA A 189 -1.15 8.40 -0.71
C ALA A 189 -0.04 8.42 -1.78
N VAL A 190 0.89 9.37 -1.70
CA VAL A 190 1.86 9.62 -2.77
C VAL A 190 2.88 8.49 -2.90
N SER A 191 3.53 8.06 -1.81
CA SER A 191 4.59 7.06 -1.95
C SER A 191 4.05 5.73 -2.46
N PRO A 192 2.99 5.11 -1.91
CA PRO A 192 2.52 3.81 -2.41
C PRO A 192 2.04 3.87 -3.86
N CYS A 193 1.51 5.01 -4.30
CA CYS A 193 0.94 5.20 -5.63
C CYS A 193 1.93 5.75 -6.68
N ALA A 194 3.20 5.95 -6.33
CA ALA A 194 4.17 6.64 -7.18
C ALA A 194 4.25 6.03 -8.60
N LEU A 195 4.35 4.70 -8.72
CA LEU A 195 4.49 4.06 -10.02
C LEU A 195 3.25 4.24 -10.92
N PHE A 196 2.05 4.44 -10.38
CA PHE A 196 0.88 4.84 -11.20
C PHE A 196 1.05 6.25 -11.77
N LEU A 197 1.53 7.19 -10.95
CA LEU A 197 1.81 8.58 -11.37
C LEU A 197 2.91 8.68 -12.43
N ALA A 198 3.82 7.70 -12.47
CA ALA A 198 4.85 7.59 -13.49
C ALA A 198 4.26 7.48 -14.91
N PHE A 199 3.10 6.83 -15.08
CA PHE A 199 2.42 6.70 -16.39
C PHE A 199 1.48 7.87 -16.69
N VAL A 200 0.96 8.56 -15.67
CA VAL A 200 0.13 9.76 -15.83
C VAL A 200 0.94 10.91 -16.43
N SER A 201 2.15 11.14 -15.92
CA SER A 201 3.00 12.29 -16.28
C SER A 201 3.33 12.40 -17.78
N PRO A 202 3.87 11.37 -18.46
CA PRO A 202 4.17 11.44 -19.89
C PRO A 202 2.89 11.45 -20.75
N ALA A 203 1.81 10.79 -20.32
CA ALA A 203 0.52 10.85 -21.01
C ALA A 203 -0.06 12.27 -21.00
N LEU A 204 0.00 12.95 -19.86
CA LEU A 204 -0.45 14.33 -19.71
C LEU A 204 0.41 15.31 -20.50
N ALA A 205 1.73 15.13 -20.53
CA ALA A 205 2.63 15.91 -21.37
C ALA A 205 2.23 15.83 -22.86
N ILE A 206 1.91 14.64 -23.37
CA ILE A 206 1.44 14.51 -24.76
C ILE A 206 0.08 15.18 -24.97
N LEU A 207 -0.84 15.12 -24.00
CA LEU A 207 -2.11 15.85 -24.09
C LEU A 207 -1.90 17.37 -24.17
N VAL A 208 -0.94 17.92 -23.41
CA VAL A 208 -0.53 19.33 -23.52
C VAL A 208 -0.09 19.65 -24.95
N LEU A 209 0.80 18.85 -25.55
CA LEU A 209 1.26 19.06 -26.93
C LEU A 209 0.12 19.05 -27.95
N LYS A 210 -0.80 18.09 -27.82
CA LYS A 210 -1.95 17.92 -28.71
C LYS A 210 -2.93 19.09 -28.59
N SER A 211 -3.15 19.54 -27.36
CA SER A 211 -4.00 20.71 -27.10
C SER A 211 -3.38 21.99 -27.66
N TYR A 212 -2.06 22.16 -27.62
CA TYR A 212 -1.38 23.37 -28.13
C TYR A 212 -1.47 23.51 -29.65
N GLY A 213 -1.32 22.41 -30.40
CA GLY A 213 -1.66 22.37 -31.83
C GLY A 213 -0.67 22.90 -32.84
N SER A 214 0.44 23.46 -32.37
CA SER A 214 1.58 23.86 -33.19
C SER A 214 2.84 23.15 -32.71
N ILE A 215 3.76 22.84 -33.62
CA ILE A 215 5.06 22.28 -33.27
C ILE A 215 6.00 23.44 -32.91
N ASN A 216 5.70 24.12 -31.80
CA ASN A 216 6.62 25.09 -31.23
C ASN A 216 7.73 24.33 -30.50
N ARG A 217 8.89 24.18 -31.17
CA ARG A 217 10.01 23.33 -30.71
C ARG A 217 10.38 23.54 -29.23
N PRO A 218 10.65 24.76 -28.74
CA PRO A 218 11.00 24.96 -27.32
C PRO A 218 9.88 24.56 -26.36
N PHE A 219 8.63 24.92 -26.63
CA PHE A 219 7.50 24.55 -25.77
C PHE A 219 7.29 23.03 -25.75
N SER A 220 7.34 22.40 -26.92
CA SER A 220 7.17 20.95 -27.02
C SER A 220 8.25 20.19 -26.27
N LEU A 221 9.51 20.62 -26.42
CA LEU A 221 10.64 20.05 -25.70
C LEU A 221 10.44 20.19 -24.18
N ALA A 222 10.13 21.39 -23.69
CA ALA A 222 9.91 21.65 -22.27
C ALA A 222 8.82 20.76 -21.68
N ALA A 223 7.64 20.67 -22.32
CA ALA A 223 6.55 19.84 -21.83
C ALA A 223 6.92 18.35 -21.78
N THR A 224 7.59 17.83 -22.81
CA THR A 224 8.05 16.43 -22.80
C THR A 224 9.12 16.17 -21.74
N THR A 225 10.07 17.11 -21.57
CA THR A 225 11.13 17.00 -20.57
C THR A 225 10.54 16.98 -19.16
N VAL A 226 9.58 17.85 -18.85
CA VAL A 226 8.88 17.84 -17.56
C VAL A 226 8.17 16.50 -17.33
N GLY A 227 7.41 16.00 -18.32
CA GLY A 227 6.73 14.72 -18.22
C GLY A 227 7.68 13.53 -17.97
N LEU A 228 8.86 13.54 -18.61
CA LEU A 228 9.89 12.52 -18.43
C LEU A 228 10.60 12.63 -17.08
N ILE A 229 10.91 13.83 -16.61
CA ILE A 229 11.50 14.05 -15.28
C ILE A 229 10.57 13.51 -14.20
N LEU A 230 9.28 13.87 -14.25
CA LEU A 230 8.29 13.38 -13.30
C LEU A 230 8.15 11.85 -13.36
N MET A 231 8.10 11.26 -14.56
CA MET A 231 8.09 9.81 -14.72
C MET A 231 9.28 9.14 -14.03
N ILE A 232 10.49 9.66 -14.23
CA ILE A 232 11.71 9.10 -13.63
C ILE A 232 11.65 9.21 -12.11
N VAL A 233 11.27 10.38 -11.57
CA VAL A 233 11.12 10.59 -10.12
C VAL A 233 10.13 9.59 -9.52
N PHE A 234 8.98 9.39 -10.15
CA PHE A 234 7.96 8.45 -9.70
C PHE A 234 8.35 6.97 -9.87
N MET A 235 9.38 6.65 -10.66
CA MET A 235 9.95 5.31 -10.77
C MET A 235 11.10 5.05 -9.80
N LEU A 236 11.61 6.06 -9.07
CA LEU A 236 12.72 5.87 -8.13
C LEU A 236 12.48 4.76 -7.10
N PRO A 237 11.28 4.61 -6.50
CA PRO A 237 11.06 3.52 -5.55
C PRO A 237 11.15 2.14 -6.19
N LEU A 238 10.71 2.00 -7.45
CA LEU A 238 10.86 0.76 -8.22
C LEU A 238 12.35 0.46 -8.48
N PHE A 239 13.14 1.48 -8.81
CA PHE A 239 14.59 1.32 -9.05
C PHE A 239 15.39 1.06 -7.78
N ALA A 240 14.87 1.42 -6.61
CA ALA A 240 15.51 1.16 -5.32
C ALA A 240 15.34 -0.30 -4.83
N ILE A 241 14.45 -1.09 -5.44
CA ILE A 241 14.15 -2.45 -4.99
C ILE A 241 15.40 -3.33 -4.91
N PRO A 242 16.27 -3.43 -5.95
CA PRO A 242 17.41 -4.34 -5.89
C PRO A 242 18.38 -4.06 -4.73
N SER A 243 18.70 -2.79 -4.47
CA SER A 243 19.56 -2.40 -3.33
C SER A 243 18.86 -2.65 -2.00
N THR A 244 17.56 -2.32 -1.91
CA THR A 244 16.75 -2.59 -0.71
C THR A 244 16.76 -4.07 -0.35
N LEU A 245 16.59 -4.96 -1.34
CA LEU A 245 16.63 -6.41 -1.10
C LEU A 245 18.02 -6.87 -0.66
N GLN A 246 19.09 -6.31 -1.22
CA GLN A 246 20.45 -6.62 -0.80
C GLN A 246 20.71 -6.23 0.67
N ASP A 247 20.24 -5.05 1.07
CA ASP A 247 20.37 -4.55 2.44
C ASP A 247 19.58 -5.43 3.41
N ILE A 248 18.34 -5.78 3.08
CA ILE A 248 17.51 -6.67 3.92
C ILE A 248 18.15 -8.06 4.05
N GLU A 249 18.64 -8.66 2.95
CA GLU A 249 19.29 -9.97 3.01
C GLU A 249 20.57 -9.93 3.85
N THR A 250 21.31 -8.83 3.82
CA THR A 250 22.49 -8.64 4.67
C THR A 250 22.09 -8.63 6.13
N ASP A 251 21.09 -7.80 6.49
CA ASP A 251 20.59 -7.68 7.86
C ASP A 251 20.01 -9.00 8.39
N PHE A 252 19.24 -9.74 7.57
CA PHE A 252 18.70 -11.04 7.93
C PHE A 252 19.81 -12.08 8.15
N LYS A 253 20.86 -12.10 7.30
CA LYS A 253 21.99 -13.01 7.47
C LYS A 253 22.81 -12.69 8.72
N THR A 254 23.06 -11.41 8.98
CA THR A 254 23.76 -10.97 10.19
C THR A 254 22.98 -11.35 11.45
N THR A 255 21.65 -11.23 11.42
CA THR A 255 20.81 -11.44 12.61
C THR A 255 20.45 -12.91 12.82
N PHE A 256 20.06 -13.63 11.77
CA PHE A 256 19.51 -14.99 11.85
C PHE A 256 20.47 -16.07 11.29
N GLY A 257 21.67 -15.67 10.86
CA GLY A 257 22.69 -16.53 10.27
C GLY A 257 22.56 -16.69 8.75
N ASP A 258 23.67 -17.00 8.08
CA ASP A 258 23.74 -17.13 6.62
C ASP A 258 22.75 -18.17 6.03
N ASN A 259 22.44 -19.19 6.81
CA ASN A 259 21.54 -20.28 6.44
C ASN A 259 20.10 -20.08 6.93
N TRP A 260 19.68 -18.86 7.29
CA TRP A 260 18.34 -18.61 7.83
C TRP A 260 17.20 -19.15 6.94
N GLN A 261 17.38 -19.13 5.62
CA GLN A 261 16.40 -19.66 4.66
C GLN A 261 16.26 -21.19 4.73
N GLU A 262 17.34 -21.90 5.10
CA GLU A 262 17.35 -23.36 5.22
C GLU A 262 16.64 -23.84 6.50
N LYS A 263 16.43 -22.93 7.46
CA LYS A 263 15.71 -23.21 8.71
C LYS A 263 14.19 -23.27 8.54
N ILE A 264 13.67 -22.79 7.41
CA ILE A 264 12.25 -22.72 7.09
C ILE A 264 11.86 -24.01 6.35
N ASP A 265 10.82 -24.72 6.81
CA ASP A 265 10.38 -25.97 6.17
C ASP A 265 10.04 -25.71 4.69
N PRO A 266 10.66 -26.44 3.73
CA PRO A 266 10.32 -26.33 2.31
C PRO A 266 8.83 -26.46 1.99
N LYS A 267 8.08 -27.26 2.77
CA LYS A 267 6.62 -27.39 2.64
C LYS A 267 5.92 -26.08 2.99
N THR A 268 6.39 -25.38 4.02
CA THR A 268 5.87 -24.08 4.41
C THR A 268 6.21 -23.01 3.37
N VAL A 269 7.46 -22.98 2.88
CA VAL A 269 7.89 -22.03 1.82
C VAL A 269 6.97 -22.05 0.60
N SER A 270 6.45 -23.23 0.22
CA SER A 270 5.55 -23.38 -0.94
C SER A 270 4.20 -22.69 -0.78
N ARG A 271 3.79 -22.39 0.46
CA ARG A 271 2.54 -21.71 0.82
C ARG A 271 2.74 -20.24 1.17
N LEU A 272 3.99 -19.83 1.42
CA LEU A 272 4.37 -18.44 1.64
C LEU A 272 4.53 -17.71 0.30
N ARG A 273 4.66 -16.38 0.36
CA ARG A 273 5.01 -15.57 -0.80
C ARG A 273 6.31 -16.07 -1.43
N THR A 274 6.22 -16.38 -2.73
CA THR A 274 7.33 -16.95 -3.50
C THR A 274 8.25 -15.88 -4.08
N THR A 275 7.73 -14.67 -4.31
CA THR A 275 8.46 -13.55 -4.87
C THR A 275 8.59 -12.43 -3.85
N ARG A 276 9.71 -11.70 -3.89
CA ARG A 276 9.93 -10.50 -3.04
C ARG A 276 9.21 -9.26 -3.57
N PHE A 277 8.99 -9.21 -4.89
CA PHE A 277 8.24 -8.16 -5.56
C PHE A 277 7.69 -8.65 -6.91
N SER A 278 6.43 -8.32 -7.17
CA SER A 278 5.69 -8.61 -8.40
C SER A 278 5.12 -7.31 -8.97
N LEU A 279 5.55 -6.98 -10.19
CA LEU A 279 5.02 -5.86 -10.98
C LEU A 279 3.53 -6.01 -11.30
N PRO A 280 3.04 -7.19 -11.75
CA PRO A 280 1.59 -7.41 -11.86
C PRO A 280 0.87 -7.22 -10.52
N GLY A 281 1.41 -7.78 -9.42
CA GLY A 281 0.85 -7.62 -8.08
C GLY A 281 0.75 -6.16 -7.64
N TYR A 282 1.67 -5.30 -8.10
CA TYR A 282 1.59 -3.85 -7.87
C TYR A 282 0.36 -3.20 -8.50
N PHE A 283 0.08 -3.50 -9.77
CA PHE A 283 -1.05 -2.88 -10.47
C PHE A 283 -2.40 -3.55 -10.14
N LEU A 284 -2.38 -4.84 -9.84
CA LEU A 284 -3.58 -5.67 -9.75
C LEU A 284 -3.98 -6.04 -8.33
N GLY A 285 -3.05 -5.94 -7.37
CA GLY A 285 -3.23 -6.48 -6.03
C GLY A 285 -3.26 -8.01 -6.00
N TYR A 286 -3.62 -8.54 -4.84
CA TYR A 286 -3.72 -9.98 -4.57
C TYR A 286 -5.10 -10.33 -4.04
N PHE A 287 -5.67 -11.43 -4.53
CA PHE A 287 -6.92 -11.94 -3.94
C PHE A 287 -6.66 -12.40 -2.51
N PRO A 288 -7.60 -12.18 -1.58
CA PRO A 288 -7.46 -12.73 -0.25
C PRO A 288 -7.50 -14.26 -0.30
N GLY A 289 -6.74 -14.92 0.57
CA GLY A 289 -6.88 -16.35 0.77
C GLY A 289 -8.19 -16.71 1.47
N ASN A 290 -8.31 -17.96 1.90
CA ASN A 290 -9.48 -18.47 2.61
C ASN A 290 -9.37 -18.18 4.11
N TYR A 291 -10.38 -17.53 4.68
CA TYR A 291 -10.47 -17.21 6.10
C TYR A 291 -11.93 -17.14 6.53
N GLU A 292 -12.17 -17.23 7.83
CA GLU A 292 -13.40 -16.79 8.46
C GLU A 292 -13.13 -15.60 9.39
N TYR A 293 -14.17 -14.82 9.66
CA TYR A 293 -14.06 -13.68 10.56
C TYR A 293 -15.29 -13.56 11.46
N ARG A 294 -15.12 -12.94 12.62
CA ARG A 294 -16.20 -12.45 13.48
C ARG A 294 -15.87 -11.01 13.89
N LYS A 295 -16.86 -10.12 13.83
CA LYS A 295 -16.68 -8.69 14.12
C LYS A 295 -17.29 -8.33 15.46
N ASP A 296 -16.76 -7.25 16.04
CA ASP A 296 -17.34 -6.54 17.19
C ASP A 296 -17.58 -7.46 18.40
N ILE A 297 -16.60 -8.31 18.72
CA ILE A 297 -16.66 -9.16 19.91
C ILE A 297 -16.24 -8.31 21.11
N LEU A 298 -17.15 -8.13 22.06
CA LEU A 298 -16.89 -7.42 23.31
C LEU A 298 -15.93 -8.23 24.19
N TYR A 299 -14.85 -7.62 24.64
CA TYR A 299 -13.94 -8.24 25.61
C TYR A 299 -13.81 -7.46 26.91
N TYR A 300 -14.22 -6.19 26.93
CA TYR A 300 -14.21 -5.35 28.13
C TYR A 300 -15.36 -4.35 28.10
N GLU A 301 -16.01 -4.19 29.24
CA GLU A 301 -16.96 -3.12 29.53
C GLU A 301 -16.68 -2.64 30.95
N ASP A 302 -16.34 -1.37 31.11
CA ASP A 302 -16.15 -0.81 32.45
C ASP A 302 -17.48 -0.78 33.19
N SER A 303 -17.55 -1.56 34.28
CA SER A 303 -18.72 -1.67 35.15
C SER A 303 -18.50 -1.06 36.53
N ASP A 304 -17.24 -0.71 36.85
CA ASP A 304 -16.83 -0.24 38.18
C ASP A 304 -16.55 1.28 38.20
N GLY A 305 -16.49 1.92 37.01
CA GLY A 305 -16.50 3.37 36.84
C GLY A 305 -15.11 4.02 36.80
N THR A 306 -14.03 3.24 36.67
CA THR A 306 -12.67 3.78 36.48
C THR A 306 -12.49 4.41 35.11
N ASP A 307 -13.18 3.88 34.10
CA ASP A 307 -13.15 4.28 32.69
C ASP A 307 -14.60 4.42 32.19
N GLU A 308 -15.39 5.28 32.87
CA GLU A 308 -16.86 5.28 32.84
C GLU A 308 -17.45 5.12 31.42
N GLY A 309 -18.06 3.97 31.18
CA GLY A 309 -18.77 3.67 29.93
C GLY A 309 -17.90 3.20 28.76
N LEU A 310 -16.60 2.97 28.98
CA LEU A 310 -15.71 2.38 27.99
C LEU A 310 -16.14 0.95 27.66
N LYS A 311 -16.24 0.66 26.36
CA LYS A 311 -16.42 -0.69 25.83
C LYS A 311 -15.33 -0.96 24.82
N LEU A 312 -14.66 -2.10 24.92
CA LEU A 312 -13.62 -2.48 23.99
C LEU A 312 -13.99 -3.77 23.28
N TYR A 313 -13.82 -3.73 21.96
CA TYR A 313 -14.15 -4.80 21.05
C TYR A 313 -12.93 -5.24 20.25
N TYR A 314 -13.00 -6.45 19.70
CA TYR A 314 -12.04 -6.93 18.73
C TYR A 314 -12.73 -7.60 17.55
N ASP A 315 -12.00 -7.68 16.44
CA ASP A 315 -12.36 -8.52 15.30
C ASP A 315 -11.42 -9.73 15.26
N LEU A 316 -12.04 -10.91 15.12
CA LEU A 316 -11.34 -12.18 14.99
C LEU A 316 -11.24 -12.56 13.52
N PHE A 317 -10.04 -12.93 13.07
CA PHE A 317 -9.82 -13.60 11.78
C PHE A 317 -9.09 -14.91 12.02
N LYS A 318 -9.58 -16.00 11.44
CA LYS A 318 -8.94 -17.30 11.59
C LYS A 318 -9.10 -18.19 10.35
N PRO A 319 -8.32 -19.27 10.24
CA PRO A 319 -8.43 -20.19 9.12
C PRO A 319 -9.81 -20.86 9.08
N LEU A 320 -10.23 -21.32 7.89
CA LEU A 320 -11.46 -22.10 7.78
C LEU A 320 -11.39 -23.39 8.62
N PRO A 321 -12.50 -23.85 9.21
CA PRO A 321 -12.56 -25.10 9.95
C PRO A 321 -12.05 -26.28 9.11
N GLY A 322 -11.18 -27.10 9.70
CA GLY A 322 -10.60 -28.27 9.03
C GLY A 322 -9.43 -27.96 8.09
N ALA A 323 -8.99 -26.70 7.95
CA ALA A 323 -7.73 -26.40 7.28
C ALA A 323 -6.55 -27.02 8.05
N GLN A 324 -5.68 -27.73 7.34
CA GLN A 324 -4.53 -28.43 7.91
C GLN A 324 -3.24 -28.03 7.20
N ASN A 325 -2.11 -28.15 7.90
CA ASN A 325 -0.78 -27.89 7.36
C ASN A 325 -0.63 -26.47 6.79
N LEU A 326 -1.23 -25.49 7.47
CA LEU A 326 -1.05 -24.08 7.15
C LEU A 326 0.16 -23.52 7.90
N PRO A 327 0.94 -22.61 7.29
CA PRO A 327 2.15 -22.04 7.88
C PRO A 327 2.02 -21.57 9.33
N GLY A 328 0.93 -20.89 9.70
CA GLY A 328 0.79 -20.29 11.02
C GLY A 328 0.65 -21.29 12.17
N GLU A 329 0.30 -22.55 11.91
CA GLU A 329 0.17 -23.62 12.92
C GLU A 329 -0.68 -23.22 14.15
N GLY A 330 -1.67 -22.32 13.98
CA GLY A 330 -2.52 -21.83 15.08
C GLY A 330 -1.85 -20.78 15.97
N SER A 331 -0.69 -20.25 15.59
CA SER A 331 -0.04 -19.13 16.27
C SER A 331 -0.94 -17.90 16.28
N THR A 332 -0.91 -17.16 17.38
CA THR A 332 -1.76 -15.99 17.60
C THR A 332 -1.07 -14.71 17.14
N ILE A 333 -1.83 -13.77 16.57
CA ILE A 333 -1.34 -12.43 16.26
C ILE A 333 -2.26 -11.41 16.93
N ILE A 334 -1.71 -10.58 17.82
CA ILE A 334 -2.41 -9.42 18.39
C ILE A 334 -2.06 -8.21 17.55
N ARG A 335 -3.08 -7.55 16.98
CA ARG A 335 -2.92 -6.38 16.12
C ARG A 335 -3.53 -5.13 16.73
N ILE A 336 -2.70 -4.10 16.85
CA ILE A 336 -3.03 -2.84 17.51
C ILE A 336 -3.01 -1.71 16.48
N HIS A 337 -4.13 -1.01 16.34
CA HIS A 337 -4.28 0.04 15.33
C HIS A 337 -3.49 1.31 15.68
N GLY A 338 -3.09 2.04 14.63
CA GLY A 338 -2.48 3.36 14.76
C GLY A 338 -3.51 4.48 14.93
N GLY A 339 -3.03 5.73 14.85
CA GLY A 339 -3.86 6.94 14.91
C GLY A 339 -3.44 7.93 16.01
N ALA A 340 -2.14 8.01 16.28
CA ALA A 340 -1.56 8.96 17.24
C ALA A 340 -2.22 8.90 18.63
N TRP A 341 -2.67 7.72 19.08
CA TRP A 341 -3.33 7.49 20.38
C TRP A 341 -4.65 8.26 20.61
N VAL A 342 -5.10 9.06 19.63
CA VAL A 342 -6.26 9.97 19.73
C VAL A 342 -7.38 9.54 18.78
N VAL A 343 -7.02 8.87 17.68
CA VAL A 343 -7.95 8.35 16.68
C VAL A 343 -7.55 6.94 16.25
N GLY A 344 -8.36 6.34 15.37
CA GLY A 344 -8.22 4.96 14.90
C GLY A 344 -9.33 4.04 15.42
N ASP A 345 -9.33 2.83 14.87
CA ASP A 345 -10.19 1.69 15.23
C ASP A 345 -9.61 0.42 14.56
N LYS A 346 -10.17 -0.74 14.90
CA LYS A 346 -9.92 -2.02 14.20
C LYS A 346 -10.44 -2.01 12.75
N GLY A 347 -10.09 -3.01 11.96
CA GLY A 347 -10.57 -3.18 10.59
C GLY A 347 -9.80 -2.36 9.56
N THR A 348 -10.49 -1.49 8.83
CA THR A 348 -9.90 -0.71 7.72
C THR A 348 -8.73 0.17 8.20
N SER A 349 -8.89 0.79 9.37
CA SER A 349 -7.87 1.64 10.01
C SER A 349 -6.65 0.85 10.53
N ASN A 350 -6.75 -0.49 10.59
CA ASN A 350 -5.65 -1.38 10.94
C ASN A 350 -5.29 -2.38 9.85
N MET A 351 -5.44 -1.98 8.58
CA MET A 351 -4.96 -2.78 7.43
C MET A 351 -5.65 -4.15 7.33
N LEU A 352 -6.98 -4.15 7.31
CA LEU A 352 -7.84 -5.33 7.21
C LEU A 352 -7.33 -6.45 6.27
N GLN A 353 -6.79 -6.10 5.10
CA GLN A 353 -6.24 -7.08 4.16
C GLN A 353 -5.06 -7.88 4.71
N MET A 354 -4.24 -7.28 5.57
CA MET A 354 -3.18 -8.00 6.30
C MET A 354 -3.78 -9.07 7.20
N ASN A 355 -4.84 -8.76 7.95
CA ASN A 355 -5.48 -9.71 8.86
C ASN A 355 -6.08 -10.90 8.09
N LYS A 356 -6.75 -10.62 6.97
CA LYS A 356 -7.29 -11.65 6.05
C LYS A 356 -6.18 -12.55 5.49
N HIS A 357 -5.05 -11.95 5.10
CA HIS A 357 -3.89 -12.68 4.57
C HIS A 357 -3.29 -13.62 5.62
N LEU A 358 -3.01 -13.11 6.81
CA LEU A 358 -2.44 -13.88 7.92
C LEU A 358 -3.37 -15.02 8.36
N ALA A 359 -4.67 -14.76 8.48
CA ALA A 359 -5.65 -15.80 8.77
C ALA A 359 -5.65 -16.90 7.69
N SER A 360 -5.49 -16.54 6.42
CA SER A 360 -5.39 -17.53 5.34
C SER A 360 -4.12 -18.37 5.37
N LEU A 361 -3.08 -17.89 6.07
CA LEU A 361 -1.84 -18.61 6.28
C LEU A 361 -1.87 -19.48 7.55
N GLY A 362 -2.95 -19.53 8.33
CA GLY A 362 -3.01 -20.40 9.52
C GLY A 362 -2.91 -19.70 10.86
N TYR A 363 -2.83 -18.37 10.89
CA TYR A 363 -2.74 -17.59 12.13
C TYR A 363 -4.14 -17.24 12.68
N THR A 364 -4.26 -17.16 14.00
CA THR A 364 -5.46 -16.61 14.66
C THR A 364 -5.18 -15.14 14.99
N VAL A 365 -5.83 -14.24 14.26
CA VAL A 365 -5.54 -12.80 14.31
C VAL A 365 -6.63 -12.07 15.07
N PHE A 366 -6.22 -11.28 16.06
CA PHE A 366 -7.06 -10.41 16.86
C PHE A 366 -6.74 -8.97 16.52
N ASP A 367 -7.70 -8.26 15.93
CA ASP A 367 -7.60 -6.81 15.67
C ASP A 367 -8.36 -6.06 16.75
N ILE A 368 -7.64 -5.48 17.70
CA ILE A 368 -8.19 -5.05 18.99
C ILE A 368 -8.31 -3.53 19.09
N GLN A 369 -9.31 -3.08 19.84
CA GLN A 369 -9.42 -1.69 20.29
C GLN A 369 -8.65 -1.45 21.58
N TYR A 370 -8.42 -0.17 21.87
CA TYR A 370 -7.95 0.34 23.15
C TYR A 370 -8.53 1.75 23.34
N GLY A 371 -8.56 2.25 24.57
CA GLY A 371 -8.99 3.62 24.85
C GLY A 371 -8.09 4.66 24.14
N LEU A 372 -8.69 5.76 23.68
CA LEU A 372 -8.04 6.84 22.95
C LEU A 372 -8.15 8.15 23.73
N THR A 373 -7.03 8.85 23.82
CA THR A 373 -6.94 10.05 24.64
C THR A 373 -7.65 11.24 23.98
N ASP A 374 -8.43 11.98 24.75
CA ASP A 374 -8.97 13.30 24.38
C ASP A 374 -8.20 14.46 25.03
N SER A 375 -7.20 14.14 25.86
CA SER A 375 -6.34 15.10 26.57
C SER A 375 -5.42 15.88 25.63
N VAL A 376 -5.21 15.41 24.40
CA VAL A 376 -4.33 16.03 23.40
C VAL A 376 -5.01 16.04 22.03
N ASP A 377 -4.92 17.16 21.30
CA ASP A 377 -5.48 17.28 19.94
C ASP A 377 -4.40 17.14 18.86
N PHE A 378 -4.73 16.44 17.76
CA PHE A 378 -3.92 16.34 16.55
C PHE A 378 -4.76 16.72 15.30
N PRO A 379 -5.00 18.01 15.06
CA PRO A 379 -6.01 18.48 14.10
C PRO A 379 -5.82 17.97 12.66
N GLN A 380 -4.56 17.77 12.24
CA GLN A 380 -4.25 17.33 10.87
C GLN A 380 -4.75 15.89 10.61
N LEU A 381 -4.57 14.97 11.57
CA LEU A 381 -5.05 13.59 11.43
C LEU A 381 -6.57 13.55 11.38
N THR A 382 -7.21 14.31 12.28
CA THR A 382 -8.67 14.43 12.33
C THR A 382 -9.23 14.81 10.96
N VAL A 383 -8.67 15.82 10.28
CA VAL A 383 -9.16 16.25 8.95
C VAL A 383 -8.94 15.20 7.85
N LEU A 384 -7.82 14.45 7.84
CA LEU A 384 -7.57 13.43 6.81
C LEU A 384 -8.55 12.26 6.91
N TYR A 385 -8.74 11.69 8.11
CA TYR A 385 -9.65 10.57 8.31
C TYR A 385 -11.07 10.92 7.81
N ASN A 386 -11.53 12.14 8.11
CA ASN A 386 -12.80 12.67 7.59
C ASN A 386 -12.90 12.76 6.06
N ILE A 387 -11.79 12.97 5.34
CA ILE A 387 -11.78 13.00 3.87
C ILE A 387 -11.81 11.57 3.30
N VAL A 388 -11.03 10.66 3.89
CA VAL A 388 -10.95 9.25 3.47
C VAL A 388 -12.31 8.57 3.58
N ASP A 389 -13.04 8.79 4.67
CA ASP A 389 -14.36 8.17 4.88
C ASP A 389 -15.43 8.67 3.90
N ARG A 390 -15.38 9.96 3.54
CA ARG A 390 -16.25 10.52 2.49
C ARG A 390 -15.94 9.93 1.12
N ALA A 391 -14.68 9.61 0.85
CA ALA A 391 -14.24 9.00 -0.41
C ALA A 391 -14.55 7.49 -0.47
N ALA A 392 -14.55 6.79 0.67
CA ALA A 392 -14.88 5.37 0.79
C ALA A 392 -16.39 5.06 0.68
N GLY A 393 -17.25 6.08 0.55
CA GLY A 393 -18.68 5.91 0.27
C GLY A 393 -19.53 5.44 1.46
N ILE A 394 -19.05 5.66 2.70
CA ILE A 394 -19.66 5.09 3.90
C ILE A 394 -20.93 5.84 4.39
N LEU A 395 -21.26 7.06 3.89
CA LEU A 395 -22.46 7.78 4.35
C LEU A 395 -23.27 8.51 3.24
N PRO A 396 -24.61 8.42 3.26
CA PRO A 396 -25.49 9.42 2.66
C PRO A 396 -25.72 10.63 3.59
N ASN A 397 -25.79 11.81 2.97
CA ASN A 397 -26.13 13.13 3.50
C ASN A 397 -26.76 13.20 4.91
N ARG A 398 -25.97 13.64 5.91
CA ARG A 398 -26.42 14.54 6.99
C ARG A 398 -25.22 15.25 7.61
N SER A 399 -25.41 16.52 7.92
CA SER A 399 -24.48 17.37 8.66
C SER A 399 -24.38 16.87 10.11
N VAL A 400 -23.26 16.26 10.47
CA VAL A 400 -22.95 15.72 11.80
C VAL A 400 -21.57 16.24 12.22
N ASN A 401 -21.44 16.58 13.51
CA ASN A 401 -20.17 16.97 14.14
C ASN A 401 -19.11 15.87 13.96
N LEU A 402 -17.88 16.33 13.81
CA LEU A 402 -16.79 15.67 13.10
C LEU A 402 -16.15 14.53 13.90
N SER A 403 -16.56 13.28 13.67
CA SER A 403 -15.90 12.07 14.18
C SER A 403 -16.19 10.94 13.21
N ILE A 404 -15.23 10.57 12.34
CA ILE A 404 -15.33 9.30 11.61
C ILE A 404 -13.97 8.62 11.63
N GLY A 405 -14.03 7.33 11.94
CA GLY A 405 -12.91 6.40 12.12
C GLY A 405 -12.72 5.96 13.56
N THR A 406 -13.17 6.75 14.53
CA THR A 406 -13.02 6.46 15.96
C THR A 406 -14.38 6.42 16.61
N PRO A 407 -14.83 5.26 17.11
CA PRO A 407 -16.04 5.20 17.90
C PRO A 407 -15.95 6.13 19.11
N ASP A 408 -16.98 6.95 19.33
CA ASP A 408 -16.98 7.94 20.42
C ASP A 408 -16.82 7.28 21.80
N HIS A 409 -17.25 6.03 21.95
CA HIS A 409 -17.09 5.24 23.17
C HIS A 409 -15.63 4.86 23.50
N LEU A 410 -14.69 5.03 22.57
CA LEU A 410 -13.27 4.80 22.81
C LEU A 410 -12.58 6.04 23.38
N LYS A 411 -13.21 7.22 23.37
CA LYS A 411 -12.56 8.46 23.78
C LYS A 411 -12.76 8.75 25.25
N GLY A 412 -11.68 9.13 25.91
CA GLY A 412 -11.68 9.59 27.30
C GLY A 412 -10.31 10.19 27.67
N PRO A 413 -10.14 10.65 28.92
CA PRO A 413 -8.89 11.24 29.39
C PRO A 413 -7.80 10.19 29.66
N PHE A 414 -7.73 9.15 28.82
CA PHE A 414 -6.84 8.00 28.97
C PHE A 414 -5.38 8.42 28.79
N THR A 415 -4.56 8.01 29.74
CA THR A 415 -3.11 8.08 29.72
C THR A 415 -2.51 6.84 29.06
N LEU A 416 -1.19 6.77 28.93
CA LEU A 416 -0.54 5.54 28.49
C LEU A 416 -0.73 4.39 29.50
N ASP A 417 -0.85 4.67 30.80
CA ASP A 417 -1.09 3.63 31.81
C ASP A 417 -2.44 2.94 31.55
N ASP A 418 -3.48 3.73 31.27
CA ASP A 418 -4.82 3.21 30.96
C ASP A 418 -4.82 2.42 29.66
N MET A 419 -4.14 2.92 28.62
CA MET A 419 -3.99 2.18 27.36
C MET A 419 -3.26 0.85 27.54
N MET A 420 -2.19 0.80 28.35
CA MET A 420 -1.50 -0.44 28.65
C MET A 420 -2.37 -1.38 29.50
N ASN A 421 -3.17 -0.86 30.44
CA ASN A 421 -4.16 -1.64 31.19
C ASN A 421 -5.23 -2.26 30.29
N HIS A 422 -5.75 -1.51 29.31
CA HIS A 422 -6.69 -2.04 28.32
C HIS A 422 -6.11 -3.21 27.51
N LEU A 423 -4.82 -3.15 27.17
CA LEU A 423 -4.12 -4.27 26.53
C LEU A 423 -3.93 -5.44 27.49
N GLY A 424 -3.64 -5.17 28.76
CA GLY A 424 -3.60 -6.14 29.85
C GLY A 424 -4.88 -6.94 29.98
N ILE A 425 -6.03 -6.26 30.06
CA ILE A 425 -7.35 -6.88 30.10
C ILE A 425 -7.57 -7.80 28.89
N PHE A 426 -7.14 -7.39 27.69
CA PHE A 426 -7.22 -8.25 26.52
C PHE A 426 -6.33 -9.50 26.64
N THR A 427 -5.14 -9.40 27.25
CA THR A 427 -4.27 -10.57 27.47
C THR A 427 -4.92 -11.62 28.39
N ASP A 428 -5.61 -11.18 29.45
CA ASP A 428 -6.36 -12.07 30.33
C ASP A 428 -7.52 -12.73 29.61
N TYR A 429 -8.35 -11.92 28.93
CA TYR A 429 -9.46 -12.41 28.12
C TYR A 429 -9.00 -13.45 27.08
N LEU A 430 -7.89 -13.19 26.39
CA LEU A 430 -7.33 -14.11 25.39
C LEU A 430 -6.97 -15.45 26.02
N VAL A 431 -6.33 -15.45 27.19
CA VAL A 431 -5.91 -16.67 27.88
C VAL A 431 -7.11 -17.46 28.39
N GLU A 432 -8.14 -16.79 28.91
CA GLU A 432 -9.37 -17.43 29.39
C GLU A 432 -10.19 -18.08 28.27
N ASN A 433 -10.14 -17.50 27.06
CA ASN A 433 -10.97 -17.91 25.93
C ASN A 433 -10.17 -18.61 24.80
N ALA A 434 -8.88 -18.91 25.02
CA ALA A 434 -7.95 -19.39 23.98
C ALA A 434 -8.47 -20.62 23.22
N ASP A 435 -8.98 -21.62 23.95
CA ASP A 435 -9.48 -22.88 23.38
C ASP A 435 -10.71 -22.67 22.50
N GLU A 436 -11.66 -21.82 22.91
CA GLU A 436 -12.86 -21.51 22.12
C GLU A 436 -12.50 -20.71 20.86
N LEU A 437 -11.56 -19.79 21.00
CA LEU A 437 -11.15 -18.90 19.91
C LEU A 437 -10.24 -19.61 18.90
N GLY A 438 -9.62 -20.73 19.29
CA GLY A 438 -8.64 -21.45 18.50
C GLY A 438 -7.30 -20.70 18.44
N ALA A 439 -6.91 -20.08 19.56
CA ALA A 439 -5.72 -19.27 19.70
C ALA A 439 -4.66 -20.01 20.53
N SER A 440 -3.39 -19.93 20.12
CA SER A 440 -2.28 -20.39 20.94
C SER A 440 -1.78 -19.26 21.83
N THR A 441 -1.71 -19.49 23.15
CA THR A 441 -1.00 -18.58 24.07
C THR A 441 0.49 -18.90 24.14
N GLY A 442 0.90 -20.09 23.70
CA GLY A 442 2.30 -20.54 23.67
C GLY A 442 3.10 -20.04 22.46
N SER A 443 2.43 -19.42 21.48
CA SER A 443 3.06 -18.78 20.32
C SER A 443 2.28 -17.54 19.91
N VAL A 444 2.74 -16.37 20.35
CA VAL A 444 2.08 -15.07 20.12
C VAL A 444 3.03 -14.09 19.44
N PHE A 445 2.55 -13.48 18.37
CA PHE A 445 3.17 -12.32 17.73
C PHE A 445 2.34 -11.06 18.00
N ILE A 446 3.00 -9.91 18.15
CA ILE A 446 2.33 -8.64 18.39
C ILE A 446 2.72 -7.66 17.28
N SER A 447 1.76 -6.93 16.71
CA SER A 447 2.01 -6.04 15.57
C SER A 447 1.11 -4.81 15.57
N GLY A 448 1.62 -3.68 15.11
CA GLY A 448 0.84 -2.46 15.02
C GLY A 448 1.58 -1.37 14.26
N GLY A 449 0.84 -0.36 13.78
CA GLY A 449 1.41 0.76 13.03
C GLY A 449 1.41 2.06 13.82
N SER A 450 2.46 2.88 13.67
CA SER A 450 2.53 4.23 14.27
C SER A 450 2.35 4.18 15.80
N ALA A 451 1.31 4.82 16.35
CA ALA A 451 0.93 4.69 17.77
C ALA A 451 0.69 3.23 18.21
N GLY A 452 -0.01 2.44 17.40
CA GLY A 452 -0.20 1.02 17.68
C GLY A 452 1.10 0.22 17.57
N GLY A 453 2.08 0.69 16.78
CA GLY A 453 3.43 0.13 16.74
C GLY A 453 4.22 0.42 18.01
N HIS A 454 4.00 1.58 18.62
CA HIS A 454 4.54 1.93 19.94
C HIS A 454 3.92 1.05 21.03
N LEU A 455 2.59 0.95 21.09
CA LEU A 455 1.90 0.08 22.05
C LEU A 455 2.25 -1.40 21.85
N SER A 456 2.40 -1.86 20.61
CA SER A 456 2.88 -3.21 20.29
C SER A 456 4.28 -3.48 20.83
N THR A 457 5.17 -2.47 20.74
CA THR A 457 6.52 -2.56 21.27
C THR A 457 6.50 -2.63 22.80
N ALA A 458 5.73 -1.74 23.45
CA ALA A 458 5.59 -1.73 24.90
C ALA A 458 5.04 -3.07 25.43
N LEU A 459 3.94 -3.56 24.85
CA LEU A 459 3.29 -4.81 25.26
C LEU A 459 4.22 -6.01 25.12
N ALA A 460 4.90 -6.14 23.98
CA ALA A 460 5.79 -7.26 23.72
C ALA A 460 6.97 -7.31 24.71
N LEU A 461 7.62 -6.17 24.94
CA LEU A 461 8.76 -6.10 25.86
C LEU A 461 8.33 -6.28 27.31
N ALA A 462 7.20 -5.71 27.71
CA ALA A 462 6.68 -5.82 29.06
C ALA A 462 6.32 -7.27 29.41
N ILE A 463 5.55 -7.97 28.56
CA ILE A 463 5.21 -9.39 28.77
C ILE A 463 6.49 -10.24 28.86
N SER A 464 7.42 -10.08 27.92
CA SER A 464 8.64 -10.88 27.89
C SER A 464 9.61 -10.61 29.04
N SER A 465 9.50 -9.45 29.71
CA SER A 465 10.35 -9.14 30.87
C SER A 465 9.99 -9.94 32.12
N GLY A 466 8.72 -10.38 32.25
CA GLY A 466 8.18 -10.98 33.47
C GLY A 466 8.04 -10.02 34.66
N GLU A 467 8.26 -8.71 34.48
CA GLU A 467 8.17 -7.71 35.56
C GLU A 467 6.77 -7.11 35.72
N TYR A 468 5.88 -7.35 34.76
CA TYR A 468 4.54 -6.76 34.69
C TYR A 468 3.43 -7.82 34.71
N GLU A 469 3.63 -8.92 35.46
CA GLU A 469 2.65 -10.03 35.55
C GLU A 469 1.32 -9.61 36.20
N ASP A 470 1.32 -8.53 36.98
CA ASP A 470 0.10 -7.93 37.55
C ASP A 470 -0.73 -7.17 36.50
N LEU A 471 -0.12 -6.80 35.36
CA LEU A 471 -0.75 -6.04 34.28
C LEU A 471 -1.02 -6.88 33.04
N PHE A 472 -0.16 -7.85 32.73
CA PHE A 472 -0.29 -8.70 31.55
C PHE A 472 -0.21 -10.18 31.91
N ASN A 473 -1.02 -11.00 31.26
CA ASN A 473 -1.10 -12.42 31.58
C ASN A 473 0.21 -13.17 31.27
N PRO A 474 0.88 -13.77 32.28
CA PRO A 474 2.19 -14.42 32.09
C PRO A 474 2.11 -15.72 31.26
N LYS A 475 0.91 -16.23 30.93
CA LYS A 475 0.76 -17.39 30.04
C LYS A 475 0.94 -17.06 28.56
N ILE A 476 1.04 -15.79 28.20
CA ILE A 476 1.35 -15.36 26.83
C ILE A 476 2.86 -15.47 26.58
N GLN A 477 3.24 -16.31 25.62
CA GLN A 477 4.61 -16.42 25.15
C GLN A 477 4.80 -15.63 23.85
N VAL A 478 5.41 -14.45 23.98
CA VAL A 478 5.76 -13.62 22.83
C VAL A 478 6.93 -14.25 22.08
N LYS A 479 6.70 -14.65 20.83
CA LYS A 479 7.70 -15.21 19.93
C LYS A 479 8.43 -14.17 19.10
N GLY A 480 7.79 -13.01 18.90
CA GLY A 480 8.36 -11.86 18.22
C GLY A 480 7.33 -10.77 18.04
N TYR A 481 7.77 -9.57 17.68
CA TYR A 481 6.86 -8.46 17.42
C TYR A 481 7.28 -7.65 16.18
N ILE A 482 6.27 -7.09 15.51
CA ILE A 482 6.38 -6.62 14.13
C ILE A 482 5.77 -5.21 14.04
N PRO A 483 6.45 -4.18 14.56
CA PRO A 483 5.95 -2.82 14.52
C PRO A 483 6.21 -2.16 13.15
N TYR A 484 5.23 -1.40 12.68
CA TYR A 484 5.33 -0.58 11.47
C TYR A 484 5.52 0.89 11.87
N TYR A 485 6.62 1.51 11.43
CA TYR A 485 7.01 2.90 11.72
C TYR A 485 6.65 3.33 13.16
N PRO A 486 7.14 2.60 14.18
CA PRO A 486 6.67 2.76 15.55
C PRO A 486 7.01 4.14 16.11
N ALA A 487 6.01 4.81 16.70
CA ALA A 487 6.15 6.16 17.22
C ALA A 487 6.87 6.23 18.59
N ASN A 488 7.84 5.33 18.83
CA ASN A 488 8.52 5.12 20.12
C ASN A 488 9.21 6.37 20.68
N ARG A 489 9.61 7.30 19.81
CA ARG A 489 10.29 8.53 20.19
C ARG A 489 9.48 9.80 19.91
N ALA A 490 8.15 9.69 19.86
CA ALA A 490 7.26 10.84 19.86
C ALA A 490 7.19 11.50 21.26
N THR A 491 8.33 11.65 21.94
CA THR A 491 8.44 11.90 23.38
C THR A 491 7.67 13.13 23.85
N LEU A 492 7.66 14.21 23.06
CA LEU A 492 6.91 15.41 23.41
C LEU A 492 5.39 15.12 23.43
N PHE A 493 4.90 14.36 22.47
CA PHE A 493 3.48 13.99 22.39
C PHE A 493 3.12 12.97 23.47
N LEU A 494 3.94 11.92 23.65
CA LEU A 494 3.77 10.92 24.69
C LEU A 494 3.73 11.53 26.11
N LYS A 495 4.60 12.52 26.38
CA LYS A 495 4.59 13.27 27.65
C LYS A 495 3.35 14.13 27.86
N MET A 496 2.69 14.58 26.78
CA MET A 496 1.41 15.29 26.88
C MET A 496 0.25 14.35 27.20
N ILE A 497 0.29 13.13 26.69
CA ILE A 497 -0.68 12.07 27.04
C ILE A 497 -0.52 11.68 28.52
N GLY A 498 0.73 11.56 28.98
CA GLY A 498 1.06 11.14 30.35
C GLY A 498 1.07 9.62 30.51
N GLY A 499 1.40 9.16 31.72
CA GLY A 499 1.62 7.75 32.07
C GLY A 499 3.05 7.50 32.53
N ALA A 500 3.35 6.25 32.88
CA ALA A 500 4.65 5.86 33.40
C ALA A 500 5.80 6.07 32.39
N ASP A 501 7.01 6.32 32.91
CA ASP A 501 8.18 6.69 32.11
C ASP A 501 8.62 5.57 31.15
N GLU A 502 8.39 4.31 31.52
CA GLU A 502 8.63 3.12 30.71
C GLU A 502 7.74 3.05 29.47
N TRP A 503 6.49 3.51 29.54
CA TRP A 503 5.59 3.57 28.40
C TRP A 503 5.95 4.72 27.47
N ILE A 504 6.49 5.81 28.02
CA ILE A 504 6.98 6.94 27.21
C ILE A 504 8.29 6.58 26.49
N ASN A 505 9.16 5.80 27.15
CA ASN A 505 10.50 5.46 26.67
C ASN A 505 10.68 3.94 26.58
N VAL A 506 9.94 3.31 25.66
CA VAL A 506 9.87 1.86 25.52
C VAL A 506 11.22 1.20 25.22
N GLU A 507 12.22 1.95 24.77
CA GLU A 507 13.60 1.44 24.67
C GLU A 507 14.20 0.99 26.01
N ASN A 508 13.71 1.52 27.13
CA ASN A 508 14.17 1.15 28.47
C ASN A 508 13.68 -0.24 28.91
N LEU A 509 12.68 -0.80 28.22
CA LEU A 509 12.17 -2.15 28.45
C LEU A 509 13.01 -3.23 27.76
N ILE A 510 14.01 -2.84 26.95
CA ILE A 510 14.87 -3.77 26.23
C ILE A 510 15.85 -4.45 27.19
N ARG A 511 15.97 -5.77 27.06
CA ARG A 511 16.80 -6.67 27.86
C ARG A 511 17.59 -7.64 26.97
N PRO A 512 18.63 -8.30 27.51
CA PRO A 512 19.39 -9.31 26.76
C PRO A 512 18.52 -10.47 26.24
N ASP A 513 17.41 -10.76 26.91
CA ASP A 513 16.44 -11.82 26.60
C ASP A 513 15.16 -11.30 25.91
N SER A 514 15.11 -10.02 25.51
CA SER A 514 13.97 -9.48 24.76
C SER A 514 13.69 -10.26 23.48
N PRO A 515 12.41 -10.41 23.10
CA PRO A 515 12.01 -11.19 21.93
C PRO A 515 12.53 -10.54 20.63
N PRO A 516 12.64 -11.33 19.55
CA PRO A 516 13.08 -10.81 18.27
C PRO A 516 12.08 -9.78 17.71
N CYS A 517 12.57 -8.77 16.98
CA CYS A 517 11.73 -7.80 16.28
C CYS A 517 12.02 -7.67 14.79
N LEU A 518 10.95 -7.38 14.04
CA LEU A 518 11.02 -7.00 12.62
C LEU A 518 10.27 -5.68 12.40
N ILE A 519 11.02 -4.60 12.15
CA ILE A 519 10.46 -3.26 12.02
C ILE A 519 10.36 -2.84 10.55
N PHE A 520 9.20 -2.36 10.12
CA PHE A 520 9.05 -1.65 8.84
C PHE A 520 9.32 -0.15 9.06
N GLN A 521 10.19 0.49 8.27
CA GLN A 521 10.42 1.93 8.40
C GLN A 521 10.65 2.61 7.05
N GLY A 522 9.87 3.65 6.73
CA GLY A 522 10.11 4.50 5.57
C GLY A 522 11.27 5.47 5.79
N THR A 523 12.16 5.64 4.80
CA THR A 523 13.28 6.61 4.89
C THR A 523 12.81 8.06 4.79
N ASN A 524 11.66 8.28 4.16
CA ASN A 524 11.06 9.59 3.91
C ASN A 524 9.82 9.82 4.76
N ASP A 525 9.64 9.02 5.81
CA ASP A 525 8.59 9.24 6.80
C ASP A 525 8.76 10.62 7.44
N GLY A 526 7.78 11.49 7.20
CA GLY A 526 7.74 12.86 7.70
C GLY A 526 7.04 13.01 9.06
N LEU A 527 6.48 11.94 9.62
CA LEU A 527 5.79 11.94 10.91
C LEU A 527 6.61 11.21 11.98
N VAL A 528 7.05 10.00 11.67
CA VAL A 528 7.91 9.17 12.53
C VAL A 528 9.21 8.91 11.79
N THR A 529 10.24 9.69 12.10
CA THR A 529 11.47 9.65 11.30
C THR A 529 12.22 8.34 11.47
N MET A 530 12.95 7.92 10.42
CA MET A 530 13.71 6.66 10.41
C MET A 530 14.75 6.55 11.55
N GLU A 531 15.20 7.67 12.10
CA GLU A 531 16.10 7.68 13.24
C GLU A 531 15.46 7.02 14.47
N THR A 532 14.13 7.08 14.61
CA THR A 532 13.38 6.38 15.67
C THR A 532 13.67 4.89 15.66
N ALA A 533 13.49 4.22 14.51
CA ALA A 533 13.78 2.80 14.36
C ALA A 533 15.28 2.49 14.48
N ARG A 534 16.15 3.38 13.96
CA ARG A 534 17.61 3.23 14.09
C ARG A 534 18.07 3.22 15.55
N TYR A 535 17.64 4.21 16.33
CA TYR A 535 17.99 4.29 17.75
C TYR A 535 17.43 3.10 18.54
N PHE A 536 16.26 2.60 18.16
CA PHE A 536 15.68 1.43 18.79
C PHE A 536 16.52 0.16 18.52
N LYS A 537 16.94 -0.09 17.26
CA LYS A 537 17.89 -1.16 16.91
C LYS A 537 19.22 -1.03 17.65
N GLU A 538 19.74 0.18 17.79
CA GLU A 538 20.95 0.44 18.58
C GLU A 538 20.78 0.14 20.07
N SER A 539 19.56 0.29 20.61
CA SER A 539 19.27 -0.02 22.02
C SER A 539 19.22 -1.53 22.27
N TYR A 540 18.73 -2.30 21.30
CA TYR A 540 18.87 -3.76 21.25
C TYR A 540 20.34 -4.20 21.32
N ALA A 541 21.18 -3.66 20.44
CA ALA A 541 22.61 -3.98 20.42
C ALA A 541 23.31 -3.60 21.75
N LYS A 542 22.95 -2.46 22.36
CA LYS A 542 23.48 -2.06 23.69
C LYS A 542 23.08 -3.01 24.81
N ALA A 543 21.93 -3.67 24.70
CA ALA A 543 21.49 -4.70 25.63
C ALA A 543 22.14 -6.07 25.35
N ASN A 544 23.14 -6.16 24.46
CA ASN A 544 23.74 -7.40 23.97
C ASN A 544 22.72 -8.34 23.31
N ASN A 545 21.74 -7.78 22.60
CA ASN A 545 20.71 -8.51 21.88
C ASN A 545 20.64 -8.01 20.43
N ASP A 546 21.08 -8.83 19.47
CA ASP A 546 21.10 -8.45 18.06
C ASP A 546 19.84 -8.93 17.29
N CYS A 547 18.85 -9.51 17.98
CA CYS A 547 17.66 -10.11 17.36
C CYS A 547 16.62 -9.11 16.84
N CYS A 548 17.02 -7.91 16.42
CA CYS A 548 16.11 -6.92 15.85
C CYS A 548 16.53 -6.46 14.45
N VAL A 549 15.67 -6.72 13.47
CA VAL A 549 15.86 -6.30 12.08
C VAL A 549 14.99 -5.08 11.79
N VAL A 550 15.57 -4.06 11.16
CA VAL A 550 14.82 -2.91 10.64
C VAL A 550 14.92 -2.91 9.13
N ILE A 551 13.78 -3.07 8.46
CA ILE A 551 13.69 -2.93 7.00
C ILE A 551 13.43 -1.47 6.67
N TYR A 552 14.48 -0.78 6.22
CA TYR A 552 14.37 0.57 5.68
C TYR A 552 13.87 0.53 4.24
N MET A 553 12.82 1.29 3.96
CA MET A 553 12.17 1.36 2.65
C MET A 553 12.46 2.71 2.00
N PRO A 554 13.33 2.76 0.95
CA PRO A 554 13.67 4.01 0.28
C PRO A 554 12.44 4.71 -0.32
N TYR A 555 12.38 6.03 -0.14
CA TYR A 555 11.28 6.89 -0.58
C TYR A 555 9.91 6.60 0.07
N ALA A 556 9.83 5.63 0.98
CA ALA A 556 8.57 5.35 1.68
C ALA A 556 8.33 6.45 2.70
N ALA A 557 7.12 6.99 2.66
CA ALA A 557 6.61 7.91 3.65
C ALA A 557 5.91 7.17 4.80
N HIS A 558 5.27 7.90 5.70
CA HIS A 558 4.41 7.30 6.73
C HIS A 558 3.28 6.49 6.10
N ALA A 559 2.96 5.33 6.68
CA ALA A 559 1.89 4.44 6.20
C ALA A 559 2.04 3.99 4.73
N ALA A 560 3.27 3.89 4.23
CA ALA A 560 3.53 3.52 2.84
C ALA A 560 3.16 2.06 2.49
N ASP A 561 2.87 1.23 3.49
CA ASP A 561 2.40 -0.14 3.36
C ASP A 561 0.91 -0.24 2.98
N TYR A 562 0.12 0.83 3.10
CA TYR A 562 -1.35 0.81 2.97
C TYR A 562 -1.91 0.33 1.63
N LEU A 563 -1.13 0.45 0.55
CA LEU A 563 -1.43 -0.28 -0.67
C LEU A 563 -0.92 -1.71 -0.50
N PHE A 564 -1.82 -2.67 -0.23
CA PHE A 564 -1.44 -4.07 0.05
C PHE A 564 -0.58 -4.70 -1.07
N GLY A 565 -0.94 -4.45 -2.34
CA GLY A 565 -0.14 -4.85 -3.50
C GLY A 565 1.07 -3.95 -3.77
N GLY A 566 1.28 -2.89 -3.00
CA GLY A 566 2.38 -1.94 -3.17
C GLY A 566 3.75 -2.57 -2.98
N TYR A 567 4.78 -2.00 -3.59
CA TYR A 567 6.13 -2.55 -3.53
C TYR A 567 6.69 -2.59 -2.09
N TYR A 568 6.33 -1.62 -1.24
CA TYR A 568 6.72 -1.62 0.16
C TYR A 568 6.14 -2.80 0.95
N ASN A 569 4.81 -2.96 0.93
CA ASN A 569 4.15 -4.05 1.65
C ASN A 569 4.55 -5.42 1.08
N GLN A 570 4.64 -5.56 -0.25
CA GLN A 570 5.08 -6.79 -0.89
C GLN A 570 6.46 -7.28 -0.40
N ILE A 571 7.42 -6.36 -0.32
CA ILE A 571 8.77 -6.69 0.15
C ILE A 571 8.70 -7.04 1.63
N PHE A 572 8.09 -6.21 2.45
CA PHE A 572 8.01 -6.45 3.90
C PHE A 572 7.31 -7.76 4.24
N LEU A 573 6.15 -8.01 3.62
CA LEU A 573 5.34 -9.21 3.86
C LEU A 573 6.10 -10.50 3.56
N TYR A 574 6.92 -10.52 2.50
CA TYR A 574 7.78 -11.67 2.18
C TYR A 574 8.72 -12.03 3.35
N TYR A 575 9.31 -11.03 3.99
CA TYR A 575 10.22 -11.21 5.13
C TYR A 575 9.45 -11.42 6.44
N MET A 576 8.31 -10.77 6.61
CA MET A 576 7.42 -10.93 7.77
C MET A 576 6.94 -12.38 7.92
N GLU A 577 6.46 -12.99 6.83
CA GLU A 577 6.03 -14.39 6.82
C GLU A 577 7.14 -15.35 7.26
N ARG A 578 8.37 -15.08 6.83
CA ARG A 578 9.56 -15.88 7.14
C ARG A 578 10.07 -15.64 8.55
N PHE A 579 10.01 -14.40 9.01
CA PHE A 579 10.32 -14.03 10.40
C PHE A 579 9.39 -14.77 11.37
N MET A 580 8.08 -14.79 11.09
CA MET A 580 7.14 -15.53 11.95
C MET A 580 7.38 -17.04 11.89
N ASP A 581 7.68 -17.61 10.72
CA ASP A 581 8.02 -19.03 10.60
C ASP A 581 9.28 -19.41 11.40
N LEU A 582 10.32 -18.57 11.38
CA LEU A 582 11.57 -18.79 12.11
C LEU A 582 11.41 -18.81 13.63
N HIS A 583 10.35 -18.18 14.16
CA HIS A 583 10.22 -17.89 15.58
C HIS A 583 8.99 -18.51 16.24
N ARG A 584 8.04 -19.08 15.48
CA ARG A 584 6.78 -19.59 16.04
C ARG A 584 6.93 -20.70 17.07
#